data_AF-A0AA40YX34-F1
#
_entry.id   AF-A0AA40YX34-F1
#
_cell.length_a   1.000
_cell.length_b   1.000
_cell.length_c   1.000
_cell.angle_alpha   90.00
_cell.angle_beta   90.00
_cell.angle_gamma   90.00
#
_symmetry.space_group_name_H-M   'P 1'
#
loop_
_entity.id
_entity.type
_entity.pdbx_description
1 polymer ?
#
loop_
_entity_poly.entity_id
_entity_poly.type
_entity_poly.pdbx_seq_one_letter_code
_entity_poly.pdbx_strand_id
1 'polypeptide(L)'
;ETKTVTSTVTYEGVKPAQAASEKTATVTHTYQTDEVTNDRIQAADSAKYADDAKYKADTYTVATDDDVTIDTQTGDLTFNDVKSPVVPGYTADKLTVQNKTATKVAADGTVSYDDVATVVNYTAHAQKATVVFKDLTTGETLTASDVALTGTSDGDIDFTDAKATLAGLEAKHYY
;
A
#
# COMPACT_ATOMS: atom_id res chain seq x y z
N GLU A 1 27.73 -2.50 -12.13
CA GLU A 1 26.59 -1.79 -12.74
C GLU A 1 25.65 -1.28 -11.64
N THR A 2 24.78 -0.33 -11.96
CA THR A 2 23.81 0.21 -11.00
C THR A 2 22.39 0.04 -11.55
N LYS A 3 21.45 -0.36 -10.69
CA LYS A 3 20.03 -0.52 -11.03
C LYS A 3 19.19 0.22 -10.01
N THR A 4 18.12 0.83 -10.49
CA THR A 4 17.10 1.46 -9.63
C THR A 4 15.84 0.63 -9.71
N VAL A 5 15.19 0.42 -8.58
CA VAL A 5 13.92 -0.29 -8.47
C VAL A 5 12.99 0.44 -7.49
N THR A 6 11.71 0.42 -7.80
CA THR A 6 10.67 1.15 -7.09
C THR A 6 9.69 0.19 -6.43
N SER A 7 9.34 0.49 -5.18
CA SER A 7 8.25 -0.11 -4.44
C SER A 7 7.14 0.93 -4.25
N THR A 8 5.94 0.60 -4.71
CA THR A 8 4.76 1.48 -4.58
C THR A 8 3.68 0.81 -3.72
N VAL A 9 3.13 1.55 -2.76
CA VAL A 9 1.94 1.16 -1.99
C VAL A 9 0.85 2.18 -2.24
N THR A 10 -0.28 1.74 -2.79
CA THR A 10 -1.46 2.57 -3.07
C THR A 10 -2.60 2.24 -2.12
N TYR A 11 -3.49 3.22 -1.90
CA TYR A 11 -4.58 3.14 -0.93
C TYR A 11 -5.91 3.43 -1.61
N GLU A 12 -6.78 2.44 -1.69
CA GLU A 12 -8.07 2.51 -2.40
C GLU A 12 -9.25 2.39 -1.45
N GLY A 13 -10.42 2.90 -1.85
CA GLY A 13 -11.66 2.80 -1.08
C GLY A 13 -11.74 3.71 0.15
N VAL A 14 -10.88 4.72 0.26
CA VAL A 14 -10.78 5.62 1.43
C VAL A 14 -10.97 7.09 1.05
N LYS A 15 -11.62 7.85 1.95
CA LYS A 15 -11.76 9.31 1.84
C LYS A 15 -11.22 10.00 3.12
N PRO A 16 -10.53 11.15 3.00
CA PRO A 16 -9.98 11.68 1.76
C PRO A 16 -9.00 10.69 1.11
N ALA A 17 -8.74 10.85 -0.19
CA ALA A 17 -7.79 10.00 -0.90
C ALA A 17 -6.41 10.12 -0.23
N GLN A 18 -5.77 8.97 0.02
CA GLN A 18 -4.45 8.92 0.64
C GLN A 18 -3.37 8.93 -0.45
N ALA A 19 -2.29 9.67 -0.22
CA ALA A 19 -1.14 9.69 -1.12
C ALA A 19 -0.48 8.31 -1.16
N ALA A 20 -0.06 7.88 -2.35
CA ALA A 20 0.73 6.65 -2.49
C ALA A 20 2.07 6.79 -1.73
N SER A 21 2.55 5.67 -1.19
CA SER A 21 3.89 5.59 -0.62
C SER A 21 4.82 4.97 -1.65
N GLU A 22 5.87 5.70 -2.01
CA GLU A 22 6.89 5.23 -2.94
C GLU A 22 8.24 5.18 -2.21
N LYS A 23 8.96 4.08 -2.43
CA LYS A 23 10.33 3.88 -1.97
C LYS A 23 11.16 3.41 -3.16
N THR A 24 12.34 3.99 -3.33
CA THR A 24 13.30 3.58 -4.36
C THR A 24 14.51 2.94 -3.71
N ALA A 25 15.08 1.96 -4.38
CA ALA A 25 16.37 1.38 -4.03
C ALA A 25 17.32 1.49 -5.22
N THR A 26 18.56 1.89 -4.94
CA THR A 26 19.66 1.93 -5.90
C THR A 26 20.67 0.84 -5.56
N VAL A 27 20.63 -0.25 -6.33
CA VAL A 27 21.51 -1.39 -6.17
C VAL A 27 22.78 -1.20 -6.98
N THR A 28 23.93 -1.39 -6.35
CA THR A 28 25.23 -1.52 -7.02
C THR A 28 25.65 -2.99 -7.03
N HIS A 29 25.82 -3.54 -8.23
CA HIS A 29 26.31 -4.89 -8.47
C HIS A 29 27.73 -4.85 -9.04
N THR A 30 28.67 -5.59 -8.44
CA THR A 30 30.00 -5.81 -9.03
C THR A 30 30.07 -7.22 -9.61
N TYR A 31 30.72 -7.35 -10.77
CA TYR A 31 30.93 -8.65 -11.37
C TYR A 31 32.10 -9.36 -10.72
N GLN A 32 32.04 -10.68 -10.71
CA GLN A 32 33.19 -11.51 -10.36
C GLN A 32 34.41 -11.25 -11.28
N THR A 33 35.58 -11.11 -10.67
CA THR A 33 36.84 -10.74 -11.35
C THR A 33 38.03 -11.49 -10.78
N ASP A 34 39.09 -11.61 -11.57
CA ASP A 34 40.42 -11.97 -11.08
C ASP A 34 41.15 -10.71 -10.56
N GLU A 35 41.62 -10.73 -9.31
CA GLU A 35 42.22 -9.57 -8.64
C GLU A 35 43.54 -9.09 -9.29
N VAL A 36 44.23 -9.93 -10.06
CA VAL A 36 45.51 -9.56 -10.68
C VAL A 36 45.29 -8.89 -12.03
N THR A 37 44.44 -9.49 -12.86
CA THR A 37 44.18 -9.05 -14.23
C THR A 37 43.06 -8.01 -14.31
N ASN A 38 42.19 -7.96 -13.30
CA ASN A 38 40.89 -7.28 -13.31
C ASN A 38 39.97 -7.76 -14.44
N ASP A 39 40.25 -8.93 -15.02
CA ASP A 39 39.41 -9.51 -16.05
C ASP A 39 38.13 -10.07 -15.42
N ARG A 40 37.01 -9.83 -16.12
CA ARG A 40 35.70 -10.35 -15.73
C ARG A 40 35.67 -11.87 -15.92
N ILE A 41 35.28 -12.59 -14.87
CA ILE A 41 35.02 -14.03 -14.94
C ILE A 41 33.54 -14.21 -15.29
N GLN A 42 33.22 -15.11 -16.22
CA GLN A 42 31.82 -15.39 -16.54
C GLN A 42 31.20 -16.28 -15.46
N ALA A 43 29.91 -16.10 -15.17
CA ALA A 43 29.21 -16.87 -14.14
C ALA A 43 29.28 -18.40 -14.36
N ALA A 44 29.33 -18.83 -15.63
CA ALA A 44 29.50 -20.24 -15.97
C ALA A 44 30.89 -20.81 -15.60
N ASP A 45 31.88 -19.95 -15.44
CA ASP A 45 33.26 -20.32 -15.13
C ASP A 45 33.61 -20.19 -13.63
N SER A 46 32.72 -19.65 -12.79
CA SER A 46 33.00 -19.35 -11.37
C SER A 46 33.55 -20.55 -10.60
N ALA A 47 33.03 -21.76 -10.89
CA ALA A 47 33.48 -22.98 -10.24
C ALA A 47 34.96 -23.32 -10.51
N LYS A 48 35.54 -22.84 -11.62
CA LYS A 48 36.96 -23.04 -11.94
C LYS A 48 37.89 -22.17 -11.09
N TYR A 49 37.36 -21.09 -10.52
CA TYR A 49 38.10 -20.09 -9.75
C TYR A 49 37.76 -20.10 -8.26
N ALA A 50 36.82 -20.94 -7.82
CA ALA A 50 36.28 -20.92 -6.46
C ALA A 50 37.35 -21.13 -5.36
N ASP A 51 38.41 -21.89 -5.65
CA ASP A 51 39.53 -22.14 -4.73
C ASP A 51 40.71 -21.16 -4.94
N ASP A 52 40.63 -20.24 -5.91
CA ASP A 52 41.67 -19.26 -6.17
C ASP A 52 41.55 -18.08 -5.21
N ALA A 53 42.60 -17.81 -4.44
CA ALA A 53 42.65 -16.67 -3.51
C ALA A 53 42.51 -15.29 -4.21
N LYS A 54 42.71 -15.23 -5.53
CA LYS A 54 42.57 -14.03 -6.37
C LYS A 54 41.16 -13.86 -6.91
N TYR A 55 40.28 -14.85 -6.74
CA TYR A 55 38.89 -14.75 -7.13
C TYR A 55 38.16 -13.74 -6.24
N LYS A 56 37.55 -12.73 -6.87
CA LYS A 56 36.58 -11.86 -6.22
C LYS A 56 35.20 -12.26 -6.74
N ALA A 57 34.31 -12.64 -5.82
CA ALA A 57 32.92 -12.93 -6.14
C ALA A 57 32.17 -11.64 -6.50
N ASP A 58 31.00 -11.82 -7.11
CA ASP A 58 30.03 -10.74 -7.26
C ASP A 58 29.59 -10.20 -5.89
N THR A 59 29.25 -8.92 -5.86
CA THR A 59 28.74 -8.27 -4.65
C THR A 59 27.51 -7.45 -4.97
N TYR A 60 26.55 -7.47 -4.05
CA TYR A 60 25.37 -6.61 -4.09
C TYR A 60 25.38 -5.65 -2.90
N THR A 61 25.20 -4.36 -3.19
CA THR A 61 25.04 -3.32 -2.16
C THR A 61 23.91 -2.38 -2.52
N VAL A 62 23.32 -1.76 -1.51
CA VAL A 62 22.32 -0.68 -1.65
C VAL A 62 22.89 0.61 -1.08
N ALA A 63 22.37 1.76 -1.51
CA ALA A 63 22.78 3.03 -0.92
C ALA A 63 22.43 3.06 0.59
N THR A 64 23.28 3.70 1.40
CA THR A 64 23.15 3.66 2.87
C THR A 64 21.86 4.27 3.40
N ASP A 65 21.26 5.18 2.64
CA ASP A 65 20.06 5.93 3.03
C ASP A 65 18.79 5.36 2.40
N ASP A 66 18.89 4.29 1.61
CA ASP A 66 17.72 3.64 1.02
C ASP A 66 16.97 2.82 2.09
N ASP A 67 15.64 2.92 2.09
CA ASP A 67 14.74 2.19 2.97
C ASP A 67 14.57 0.71 2.54
N VAL A 68 15.68 -0.01 2.41
CA VAL A 68 15.73 -1.36 1.85
C VAL A 68 16.84 -2.18 2.49
N THR A 69 16.64 -3.49 2.54
CA THR A 69 17.66 -4.49 2.89
C THR A 69 17.93 -5.35 1.68
N ILE A 70 19.20 -5.72 1.49
CA ILE A 70 19.63 -6.58 0.39
C ILE A 70 20.27 -7.84 0.96
N ASP A 71 19.88 -8.99 0.42
CA ASP A 71 20.62 -10.23 0.62
C ASP A 71 21.93 -10.12 -0.18
N THR A 72 23.08 -10.08 0.48
CA THR A 72 24.36 -9.85 -0.19
C THR A 72 24.81 -11.03 -1.06
N GLN A 73 24.16 -12.19 -0.94
CA GLN A 73 24.48 -13.41 -1.69
C GLN A 73 23.60 -13.57 -2.93
N THR A 74 22.30 -13.24 -2.84
CA THR A 74 21.36 -13.36 -3.96
C THR A 74 21.02 -12.01 -4.62
N GLY A 75 21.32 -10.91 -3.95
CA GLY A 75 20.93 -9.55 -4.33
C GLY A 75 19.45 -9.25 -4.09
N ASP A 76 18.68 -10.18 -3.50
CA ASP A 76 17.24 -10.01 -3.31
C ASP A 76 16.96 -8.84 -2.36
N LEU A 77 15.92 -8.08 -2.69
CA LEU A 77 15.56 -6.87 -1.96
C LEU A 77 14.32 -7.09 -1.11
N THR A 78 14.41 -6.64 0.14
CA THR A 78 13.26 -6.44 1.02
C THR A 78 13.17 -4.98 1.41
N PHE A 79 12.13 -4.29 0.92
CA PHE A 79 11.86 -2.90 1.29
C PHE A 79 11.39 -2.82 2.73
N ASN A 80 11.77 -1.74 3.42
CA ASN A 80 11.30 -1.46 4.77
C ASN A 80 9.77 -1.33 4.79
N ASP A 81 9.18 -1.75 5.90
CA ASP A 81 7.73 -1.70 6.12
C ASP A 81 7.14 -0.32 5.81
N VAL A 82 5.98 -0.33 5.15
CA VAL A 82 5.11 0.82 4.92
C VAL A 82 3.86 0.61 5.76
N LYS A 83 3.62 1.50 6.72
CA LYS A 83 2.39 1.48 7.53
C LYS A 83 1.26 2.16 6.77
N SER A 84 0.13 1.49 6.69
CA SER A 84 -1.09 2.05 6.10
C SER A 84 -1.63 3.18 6.99
N PRO A 85 -2.06 4.33 6.42
CA PRO A 85 -2.67 5.41 7.17
C PRO A 85 -3.88 4.94 7.99
N VAL A 86 -4.01 5.43 9.23
CA VAL A 86 -5.21 5.23 10.03
C VAL A 86 -6.21 6.32 9.66
N VAL A 87 -7.33 5.93 9.06
CA VAL A 87 -8.39 6.85 8.65
C VAL A 87 -9.65 6.58 9.47
N PRO A 88 -10.15 7.55 10.26
CA PRO A 88 -11.36 7.38 11.05
C PRO A 88 -12.55 6.95 10.19
N GLY A 89 -13.31 5.97 10.68
CA GLY A 89 -14.46 5.44 9.94
C GLY A 89 -14.09 4.45 8.85
N TYR A 90 -12.83 4.02 8.74
CA TYR A 90 -12.38 2.98 7.81
C TYR A 90 -11.46 1.95 8.48
N THR A 91 -11.39 0.77 7.87
CA THR A 91 -10.41 -0.28 8.21
C THR A 91 -9.65 -0.70 6.95
N ALA A 92 -8.32 -0.62 7.00
CA ALA A 92 -7.45 -1.17 5.95
C ALA A 92 -7.38 -2.70 6.04
N ASP A 93 -7.38 -3.37 4.89
CA ASP A 93 -7.16 -4.82 4.79
C ASP A 93 -5.73 -5.23 5.20
N LYS A 94 -4.76 -4.33 5.03
CA LYS A 94 -3.36 -4.48 5.41
C LYS A 94 -2.93 -3.29 6.25
N LEU A 95 -2.46 -3.53 7.48
CA LEU A 95 -1.94 -2.46 8.36
C LEU A 95 -0.49 -2.09 8.05
N THR A 96 0.26 -3.06 7.52
CA THR A 96 1.65 -2.92 7.11
C THR A 96 1.85 -3.67 5.81
N VAL A 97 2.63 -3.09 4.91
CA VAL A 97 3.05 -3.70 3.64
C VAL A 97 4.56 -3.78 3.61
N GLN A 98 5.09 -4.95 3.24
CA GLN A 98 6.51 -5.18 3.01
C GLN A 98 6.69 -5.78 1.61
N ASN A 99 7.04 -4.93 0.65
CA ASN A 99 7.29 -5.37 -0.72
C ASN A 99 8.68 -6.00 -0.83
N LYS A 100 8.80 -7.00 -1.71
CA LYS A 100 10.05 -7.72 -1.98
C LYS A 100 10.18 -7.96 -3.46
N THR A 101 11.40 -7.89 -3.97
CA THR A 101 11.71 -8.20 -5.36
C THR A 101 13.00 -8.99 -5.42
N ALA A 102 13.04 -9.98 -6.31
CA ALA A 102 14.20 -10.86 -6.46
C ALA A 102 15.12 -10.35 -7.56
N THR A 103 16.42 -10.59 -7.42
CA THR A 103 17.38 -10.32 -8.50
C THR A 103 17.12 -11.25 -9.68
N LYS A 104 17.13 -10.70 -10.89
CA LYS A 104 17.14 -11.46 -12.13
C LYS A 104 18.51 -11.35 -12.78
N VAL A 105 19.19 -12.48 -12.91
CA VAL A 105 20.51 -12.58 -13.53
C VAL A 105 20.38 -13.17 -14.93
N ALA A 106 20.84 -12.45 -15.95
CA ALA A 106 20.88 -12.92 -17.33
C ALA A 106 22.08 -13.87 -17.55
N ALA A 107 22.10 -14.57 -18.69
CA ALA A 107 23.18 -15.50 -19.02
C ALA A 107 24.56 -14.83 -19.14
N ASP A 108 24.59 -13.55 -19.50
CA ASP A 108 25.80 -12.74 -19.54
C ASP A 108 26.17 -12.12 -18.19
N GLY A 109 25.48 -12.51 -17.11
CA GLY A 109 25.67 -12.06 -15.74
C GLY A 109 25.09 -10.68 -15.41
N THR A 110 24.46 -9.97 -16.35
CA THR A 110 23.80 -8.68 -16.06
C THR A 110 22.60 -8.87 -15.14
N VAL A 111 22.38 -7.91 -14.24
CA VAL A 111 21.29 -7.98 -13.26
C VAL A 111 20.18 -6.99 -13.56
N SER A 112 18.96 -7.37 -13.18
CA SER A 112 17.75 -6.56 -13.26
C SER A 112 16.80 -6.88 -12.12
N TYR A 113 15.88 -5.96 -11.84
CA TYR A 113 14.87 -6.06 -10.79
C TYR A 113 13.52 -5.65 -11.38
N ASP A 114 12.45 -6.26 -10.92
CA ASP A 114 11.10 -5.76 -11.20
C ASP A 114 10.69 -4.74 -10.15
N ASP A 115 10.07 -3.65 -10.59
CA ASP A 115 9.29 -2.79 -9.72
C ASP A 115 8.13 -3.59 -9.09
N VAL A 116 7.79 -3.24 -7.86
CA VAL A 116 6.81 -3.97 -7.05
C VAL A 116 5.74 -3.04 -6.53
N ALA A 117 4.48 -3.49 -6.60
CA ALA A 117 3.33 -2.69 -6.20
C ALA A 117 2.37 -3.51 -5.33
N THR A 118 1.84 -2.86 -4.29
CA THR A 118 0.78 -3.41 -3.45
C THR A 118 -0.37 -2.41 -3.32
N VAL A 119 -1.60 -2.89 -3.44
CA VAL A 119 -2.82 -2.12 -3.15
C VAL A 119 -3.33 -2.49 -1.76
N VAL A 120 -3.58 -1.46 -0.94
CA VAL A 120 -4.26 -1.56 0.35
C VAL A 120 -5.70 -1.06 0.16
N ASN A 121 -6.67 -1.91 0.46
CA ASN A 121 -8.09 -1.60 0.31
C ASN A 121 -8.68 -1.23 1.66
N TYR A 122 -9.41 -0.11 1.71
CA TYR A 122 -10.13 0.31 2.90
C TYR A 122 -11.61 -0.05 2.79
N THR A 123 -12.14 -0.55 3.89
CA THR A 123 -13.58 -0.79 4.08
C THR A 123 -14.15 0.30 4.97
N ALA A 124 -15.15 1.03 4.46
CA ALA A 124 -15.89 2.02 5.24
C ALA A 124 -16.70 1.34 6.35
N HIS A 125 -16.70 1.92 7.54
CA HIS A 125 -17.47 1.44 8.69
C HIS A 125 -18.95 1.71 8.50
N ALA A 126 -19.79 0.83 9.04
CA ALA A 126 -21.22 1.06 9.12
C ALA A 126 -21.52 2.25 10.06
N GLN A 127 -22.42 3.11 9.61
CA GLN A 127 -22.88 4.31 10.32
C GLN A 127 -24.38 4.23 10.57
N LYS A 128 -24.83 4.89 11.63
CA LYS A 128 -26.24 5.02 11.98
C LYS A 128 -26.59 6.48 12.20
N ALA A 129 -27.78 6.88 11.77
CA ALA A 129 -28.36 8.18 12.05
C ALA A 129 -29.84 8.01 12.39
N THR A 130 -30.43 9.01 13.05
CA THR A 130 -31.87 9.05 13.31
C THR A 130 -32.39 10.40 12.85
N VAL A 131 -33.44 10.38 12.04
CA VAL A 131 -34.21 11.58 11.69
C VAL A 131 -35.30 11.75 12.72
N VAL A 132 -35.31 12.93 13.36
CA VAL A 132 -36.31 13.33 14.34
C VAL A 132 -37.23 14.38 13.73
N PHE A 133 -38.52 14.27 14.00
CA PHE A 133 -39.53 15.22 13.51
C PHE A 133 -40.01 16.11 14.64
N LYS A 134 -40.16 17.40 14.36
CA LYS A 134 -40.66 18.39 15.31
C LYS A 134 -41.82 19.14 14.68
N ASP A 135 -42.94 19.17 15.38
CA ASP A 135 -44.06 20.05 15.09
C ASP A 135 -43.69 21.46 15.55
N LEU A 136 -43.65 22.41 14.63
CA LEU A 136 -43.36 23.82 14.86
C LEU A 136 -44.57 24.58 15.42
N THR A 137 -45.80 24.09 15.19
CA THR A 137 -47.03 24.69 15.72
C THR A 137 -47.11 24.52 17.23
N THR A 138 -46.85 23.30 17.72
CA THR A 138 -46.88 22.97 19.15
C THR A 138 -45.49 23.06 19.81
N GLY A 139 -44.43 22.93 19.01
CA GLY A 139 -43.06 22.80 19.49
C GLY A 139 -42.68 21.39 19.94
N GLU A 140 -43.59 20.41 19.81
CA GLU A 140 -43.36 19.03 20.28
C GLU A 140 -42.51 18.21 19.31
N THR A 141 -41.62 17.37 19.85
CA THR A 141 -40.90 16.35 19.08
C THR A 141 -41.77 15.10 18.95
N LEU A 142 -42.02 14.67 17.73
CA LEU A 142 -42.88 13.54 17.40
C LEU A 142 -42.08 12.22 17.40
N THR A 143 -41.50 11.86 18.55
CA THR A 143 -40.55 10.74 18.69
C THR A 143 -41.07 9.38 18.22
N ALA A 144 -42.40 9.17 18.25
CA ALA A 144 -43.04 7.97 17.69
C ALA A 144 -42.90 7.84 16.16
N SER A 145 -42.46 8.90 15.49
CA SER A 145 -42.27 8.98 14.04
C SER A 145 -40.79 9.02 13.64
N ASP A 146 -39.86 8.84 14.59
CA ASP A 146 -38.43 8.85 14.28
C ASP A 146 -38.08 7.76 13.26
N VAL A 147 -37.22 8.10 12.30
CA VAL A 147 -36.76 7.18 11.27
C VAL A 147 -35.28 6.88 11.46
N ALA A 148 -34.97 5.62 11.76
CA ALA A 148 -33.60 5.13 11.84
C ALA A 148 -33.03 4.94 10.43
N LEU A 149 -31.85 5.49 10.20
CA LEU A 149 -31.10 5.39 8.94
C LEU A 149 -29.79 4.64 9.18
N THR A 150 -29.37 3.87 8.18
CA THR A 150 -28.08 3.20 8.15
C THR A 150 -27.31 3.60 6.91
N GLY A 151 -25.99 3.65 7.01
CA GLY A 151 -25.12 3.93 5.88
C GLY A 151 -23.69 3.48 6.15
N THR A 152 -22.74 3.98 5.38
CA THR A 152 -21.31 3.80 5.62
C THR A 152 -20.61 5.14 5.72
N SER A 153 -19.43 5.19 6.36
CA SER A 153 -18.59 6.40 6.40
C SER A 153 -18.39 6.98 5.00
N ASP A 154 -18.56 8.30 4.87
CA ASP A 154 -18.47 9.08 3.63
C ASP A 154 -19.28 8.54 2.43
N GLY A 155 -20.28 7.71 2.72
CA GLY A 155 -21.33 7.29 1.81
C GLY A 155 -22.54 8.21 1.90
N ASP A 156 -23.33 8.24 0.83
CA ASP A 156 -24.59 8.94 0.82
C ASP A 156 -25.58 8.28 1.79
N ILE A 157 -26.35 9.09 2.50
CA ILE A 157 -27.42 8.61 3.38
C ILE A 157 -28.74 8.67 2.60
N ASP A 158 -29.47 7.57 2.58
CA ASP A 158 -30.81 7.53 2.00
C ASP A 158 -31.85 8.10 2.97
N PHE A 159 -32.61 9.10 2.53
CA PHE A 159 -33.68 9.76 3.29
C PHE A 159 -35.08 9.39 2.80
N THR A 160 -35.23 8.39 1.94
CA THR A 160 -36.51 8.03 1.31
C THR A 160 -37.61 7.77 2.34
N ASP A 161 -37.35 6.94 3.34
CA ASP A 161 -38.33 6.62 4.39
C ASP A 161 -38.63 7.85 5.27
N ALA A 162 -37.63 8.65 5.60
CA ALA A 162 -37.82 9.88 6.35
C ALA A 162 -38.71 10.89 5.60
N LYS A 163 -38.53 11.03 4.28
CA LYS A 163 -39.39 11.89 3.44
C LYS A 163 -40.82 11.37 3.36
N ALA A 164 -41.00 10.05 3.29
CA ALA A 164 -42.33 9.44 3.31
C ALA A 164 -43.05 9.69 4.66
N THR A 165 -42.32 9.55 5.78
CA THR A 165 -42.84 9.87 7.11
C THR A 165 -43.22 11.34 7.23
N LEU A 166 -42.38 12.27 6.76
CA LEU A 166 -42.67 13.71 6.75
C LEU A 166 -44.00 14.00 6.04
N ALA A 167 -44.18 13.50 4.82
CA ALA A 167 -45.42 13.71 4.06
C ALA A 167 -46.66 13.16 4.80
N GLY A 168 -46.51 12.03 5.51
CA GLY A 168 -47.57 11.46 6.33
C GLY A 168 -47.92 12.30 7.56
N LEU A 169 -46.94 13.01 8.14
CA LEU A 169 -47.15 13.94 9.24
C LEU A 169 -47.83 15.23 8.77
N GLU A 170 -47.39 15.79 7.64
CA GLU A 170 -48.01 16.97 7.01
C GLU A 170 -49.48 16.70 6.66
N ALA A 171 -49.79 15.50 6.14
CA ALA A 171 -51.16 15.09 5.84
C ALA A 171 -52.05 14.96 7.09
N LYS A 172 -51.45 14.80 8.27
CA LYS A 172 -52.13 14.80 9.58
C LYS A 172 -52.13 16.17 10.25
N HIS A 173 -51.69 17.22 9.56
CA HIS A 173 -51.61 18.60 10.04
C HIS A 173 -50.58 18.85 11.15
N TYR A 174 -49.52 18.03 11.22
CA TYR A 174 -48.31 18.42 11.95
C TYR A 174 -47.46 19.32 11.03
N TYR A 175 -47.05 20.50 11.52
CA TYR A 175 -46.30 21.50 10.76
C TYR A 175 -45.17 22.08 11.59
#